data_AF-A0A4P6USU0-F1
#
_entry.id   AF-A0A4P6USU0-F1
#
_cell.length_a   1.000
_cell.length_b   1.000
_cell.length_c   1.000
_cell.angle_alpha   90.00
_cell.angle_beta   90.00
_cell.angle_gamma   90.00
#
_symmetry.space_group_name_H-M   'P 1'
#
loop_
_entity.id
_entity.type
_entity.pdbx_description
1 polymer ?
#
loop_
_entity_poly.entity_id
_entity_poly.type
_entity_poly.pdbx_seq_one_letter_code
_entity_poly.pdbx_strand_id
1 'polypeptide(L)'
;MGEKKTKNDKAWEELFQKYNILNEIEKNGFYEILADQIREYREPRLMCKFDHKNNLPDIFEKNNLNILPLSTKSYIIGDFKLFEDIKYDEKQKPQQMSIPAYIESVKPTDLYSEASALHCAYITGMIDDFINEESIFAVSGRMGSGDFHYNVLSSVGTSKQINVSGAQIEIDGGYESHSNFVLIEAKKQKVKNFNIRQLYYPYRVWKGRINKTIKPVFFTISNDVFYFFEFKFEDDNIFNSISLVKQKSYTVNYEKITQQDVDYVVNRATTFVSEPKVPFPQADDFTKVIDLLSYLYERDMTKDDIAEQLDFDKRQSDYYYNSCLYLGLANKYTNEEGTFATLNDKGREIVRLPFRQKRLALAELILQHEIFKEIYDKTVTEGEVSTDYIVSRMKHHKLYNINSESTFKRRASTIRGWVKWIMELPND
;
A
#
# COMPACT_ATOMS: atom_id res chain seq x y z
N MET A 1 10.75 -23.67 7.92
CA MET A 1 11.98 -22.86 7.74
C MET A 1 11.71 -21.51 8.37
N GLY A 2 12.44 -21.14 9.41
CA GLY A 2 12.25 -19.86 10.10
C GLY A 2 12.49 -18.69 9.15
N GLU A 3 11.69 -17.64 9.27
CA GLU A 3 11.84 -16.42 8.49
C GLU A 3 13.23 -15.81 8.73
N LYS A 4 13.84 -15.30 7.66
CA LYS A 4 15.15 -14.69 7.72
C LYS A 4 15.02 -13.32 8.39
N LYS A 5 15.37 -13.23 9.67
CA LYS A 5 15.38 -11.98 10.46
C LYS A 5 16.04 -10.83 9.70
N THR A 6 15.37 -9.69 9.67
CA THR A 6 15.87 -8.44 9.10
C THR A 6 17.00 -7.84 9.96
N LYS A 7 17.64 -6.79 9.45
CA LYS A 7 18.63 -6.03 10.23
C LYS A 7 17.98 -5.35 11.45
N ASN A 8 16.73 -4.90 11.33
CA ASN A 8 15.99 -4.29 12.44
C ASN A 8 15.64 -5.35 13.49
N ASP A 9 15.22 -6.55 13.09
CA ASP A 9 14.94 -7.64 14.03
C ASP A 9 16.14 -7.95 14.92
N LYS A 10 17.32 -8.13 14.31
CA LYS A 10 18.54 -8.43 15.06
C LYS A 10 18.94 -7.30 16.00
N ALA A 11 18.94 -6.06 15.53
CA ALA A 11 19.31 -4.90 16.33
C ALA A 11 18.35 -4.68 17.50
N TRP A 12 17.03 -4.83 17.28
CA TRP A 12 16.05 -4.71 18.35
C TRP A 12 16.12 -5.86 19.35
N GLU A 13 16.41 -7.09 18.93
CA GLU A 13 16.66 -8.20 19.86
C GLU A 13 17.86 -7.94 20.78
N GLU A 14 18.96 -7.42 20.23
CA GLU A 14 20.15 -7.07 21.01
C GLU A 14 19.87 -5.91 21.99
N LEU A 15 19.10 -4.89 21.58
CA LEU A 15 18.68 -3.79 22.44
C LEU A 15 17.80 -4.27 23.60
N PHE A 16 16.81 -5.12 23.31
CA PHE A 16 15.89 -5.67 24.31
C PHE A 16 16.64 -6.50 25.36
N GLN A 17 17.64 -7.28 24.92
CA GLN A 17 18.48 -8.05 25.81
C GLN A 17 19.41 -7.16 26.65
N LYS A 18 20.12 -6.22 26.03
CA LYS A 18 21.09 -5.35 26.71
C LYS A 18 20.45 -4.50 27.81
N TYR A 19 19.27 -3.95 27.53
CA TYR A 19 18.59 -3.03 28.43
C TYR A 19 17.44 -3.67 29.22
N ASN A 20 17.24 -4.99 29.08
CA ASN A 20 16.22 -5.75 29.79
C ASN A 20 14.80 -5.17 29.62
N ILE A 21 14.49 -4.72 28.40
CA ILE A 21 13.35 -3.83 28.09
C ILE A 21 12.01 -4.45 28.51
N LEU A 22 11.79 -5.75 28.25
CA LEU A 22 10.53 -6.42 28.59
C LEU A 22 10.22 -6.39 30.09
N ASN A 23 11.24 -6.65 30.92
CA ASN A 23 11.08 -6.65 32.37
C ASN A 23 10.80 -5.25 32.92
N GLU A 24 11.36 -4.21 32.30
CA GLU A 24 11.06 -2.82 32.68
C GLU A 24 9.65 -2.40 32.27
N ILE A 25 9.18 -2.85 31.10
CA ILE A 25 7.79 -2.63 30.66
C ILE A 25 6.82 -3.37 31.59
N GLU A 26 7.10 -4.61 31.97
CA GLU A 26 6.24 -5.37 32.89
C GLU A 26 6.10 -4.68 34.26
N LYS A 27 7.17 -4.07 34.77
CA LYS A 27 7.16 -3.35 36.06
C LYS A 27 6.52 -1.97 35.97
N ASN A 28 6.85 -1.20 34.93
CA ASN A 28 6.56 0.23 34.86
C ASN A 28 5.45 0.58 33.85
N GLY A 29 4.99 -0.39 33.05
CA GLY A 29 4.04 -0.23 31.96
C GLY A 29 4.66 0.27 30.64
N PHE A 30 5.86 0.83 30.67
CA PHE A 30 6.56 1.35 29.50
C PHE A 30 8.08 1.42 29.73
N TYR A 31 8.84 1.60 28.65
CA TYR A 31 10.29 1.82 28.69
C TYR A 31 10.68 3.00 27.80
N GLU A 32 11.40 3.97 28.35
CA GLU A 32 11.95 5.09 27.58
C GLU A 32 13.39 4.77 27.14
N ILE A 33 13.64 4.90 25.84
CA ILE A 33 14.95 4.62 25.22
C ILE A 33 15.47 5.87 24.51
N LEU A 34 16.75 6.16 24.67
CA LEU A 34 17.42 7.27 23.99
C LEU A 34 17.76 6.91 22.55
N ALA A 35 17.67 7.88 21.66
CA ALA A 35 18.11 7.76 20.27
C ALA A 35 19.58 7.34 20.18
N ASP A 36 20.41 7.79 21.12
CA ASP A 36 21.83 7.45 21.18
C ASP A 36 22.05 5.96 21.47
N GLN A 37 21.23 5.35 22.34
CA GLN A 37 21.28 3.92 22.61
C GLN A 37 20.91 3.10 21.37
N ILE A 38 19.90 3.55 20.61
CA ILE A 38 19.52 2.91 19.34
C ILE A 38 20.67 3.03 18.32
N ARG A 39 21.30 4.21 18.26
CA ARG A 39 22.36 4.53 17.30
C ARG A 39 23.60 3.65 17.44
N GLU A 40 23.85 3.08 18.63
CA GLU A 40 24.91 2.09 18.84
C GLU A 40 24.79 0.86 17.92
N TYR A 41 23.58 0.56 17.45
CA TYR A 41 23.27 -0.60 16.61
C TYR A 41 22.95 -0.19 15.17
N ARG A 42 22.09 0.83 15.00
CA ARG A 42 21.66 1.33 13.69
C ARG A 42 21.07 2.73 13.81
N GLU A 43 21.08 3.48 12.71
CA GLU A 43 20.48 4.81 12.62
C GLU A 43 19.03 4.82 13.15
N PRO A 44 18.68 5.67 14.15
CA PRO A 44 17.40 5.64 14.84
C PRO A 44 16.17 5.84 13.96
N ARG A 45 16.22 6.73 12.95
CA ARG A 45 15.11 6.96 12.04
C ARG A 45 14.76 5.69 11.26
N LEU A 46 15.76 4.94 10.78
CA LEU A 46 15.56 3.64 10.11
C LEU A 46 15.08 2.54 11.08
N MET A 47 15.43 2.63 12.35
CA MET A 47 15.03 1.68 13.38
C MET A 47 13.59 1.87 13.86
N CYS A 48 13.05 3.09 13.75
CA CYS A 48 11.75 3.48 14.30
C CYS A 48 10.72 3.90 13.23
N LYS A 49 11.02 3.78 11.93
CA LYS A 49 10.08 4.06 10.84
C LYS A 49 9.12 2.87 10.67
N PHE A 50 7.99 2.93 11.35
CA PHE A 50 6.93 1.93 11.27
C PHE A 50 5.62 2.59 10.78
N ASP A 51 5.48 2.65 9.46
CA ASP A 51 4.30 3.23 8.81
C ASP A 51 3.14 2.21 8.77
N HIS A 52 3.48 0.91 8.75
CA HIS A 52 2.55 -0.22 8.80
C HIS A 52 2.94 -1.25 9.87
N LYS A 53 1.94 -2.04 10.34
CA LYS A 53 2.12 -3.08 11.37
C LYS A 53 3.20 -4.12 11.01
N ASN A 54 3.30 -4.53 9.75
CA ASN A 54 4.30 -5.52 9.31
C ASN A 54 5.74 -4.96 9.26
N ASN A 55 5.94 -3.65 9.48
CA ASN A 55 7.25 -3.06 9.61
C ASN A 55 7.80 -3.22 11.04
N LEU A 56 6.94 -3.61 11.99
CA LEU A 56 7.35 -3.89 13.36
C LEU A 56 8.31 -5.08 13.36
N PRO A 57 9.44 -4.97 14.09
CA PRO A 57 10.33 -6.10 14.29
C PRO A 57 9.62 -7.23 15.05
N ASP A 58 10.06 -8.47 14.80
CA ASP A 58 9.56 -9.71 15.40
C ASP A 58 9.35 -9.62 16.92
N ILE A 59 10.30 -9.00 17.63
CA ILE A 59 10.26 -8.88 19.09
C ILE A 59 9.18 -7.92 19.59
N PHE A 60 8.81 -6.91 18.79
CA PHE A 60 7.70 -6.03 19.10
C PHE A 60 6.38 -6.76 18.90
N GLU A 61 6.20 -7.41 17.74
CA GLU A 61 4.97 -8.14 17.41
C GLU A 61 4.68 -9.26 18.42
N LYS A 62 5.68 -10.09 18.74
CA LYS A 62 5.55 -11.20 19.70
C LYS A 62 5.14 -10.76 21.11
N ASN A 63 5.46 -9.52 21.49
CA ASN A 63 5.16 -8.98 22.82
C ASN A 63 4.04 -7.92 22.78
N ASN A 64 3.35 -7.74 21.65
CA ASN A 64 2.32 -6.71 21.45
C ASN A 64 2.80 -5.28 21.80
N LEU A 65 4.06 -4.96 21.47
CA LEU A 65 4.68 -3.68 21.76
C LEU A 65 4.73 -2.79 20.53
N ASN A 66 4.77 -1.49 20.79
CA ASN A 66 4.95 -0.43 19.82
C ASN A 66 5.93 0.62 20.34
N ILE A 67 6.43 1.47 19.45
CA ILE A 67 7.33 2.57 19.80
C ILE A 67 6.77 3.91 19.33
N LEU A 68 6.86 4.92 20.18
CA LEU A 68 6.52 6.31 19.87
C LEU A 68 7.74 7.20 20.08
N PRO A 69 8.03 8.15 19.19
CA PRO A 69 9.01 9.19 19.49
C PRO A 69 8.44 10.13 20.56
N LEU A 70 9.22 10.39 21.60
CA LEU A 70 8.96 11.45 22.58
C LEU A 70 9.60 12.77 22.14
N SER A 71 10.78 12.70 21.54
CA SER A 71 11.53 13.84 21.02
C SER A 71 12.48 13.39 19.90
N THR A 72 13.30 14.29 19.36
CA THR A 72 14.41 13.91 18.48
C THR A 72 15.49 13.08 19.17
N LYS A 73 15.48 12.99 20.51
CA LYS A 73 16.50 12.34 21.34
C LYS A 73 16.01 11.09 22.07
N SER A 74 14.70 10.82 22.09
CA SER A 74 14.15 9.73 22.89
C SER A 74 12.84 9.20 22.33
N TYR A 75 12.59 7.94 22.66
CA TYR A 75 11.40 7.17 22.28
C TYR A 75 10.85 6.47 23.51
N ILE A 76 9.60 6.02 23.42
CA ILE A 76 8.93 5.22 24.43
C ILE A 76 8.38 3.95 23.80
N ILE A 77 8.61 2.82 24.48
CA ILE A 77 8.14 1.50 24.11
C ILE A 77 7.06 1.07 25.09
N GLY A 78 5.95 0.56 24.58
CA GLY A 78 4.82 0.08 25.38
C GLY A 78 3.76 -0.58 24.50
N ASP A 79 2.73 -1.13 25.10
CA ASP A 79 1.62 -1.84 24.45
C ASP A 79 0.54 -0.88 23.89
N PHE A 80 1.00 0.19 23.23
CA PHE A 80 0.14 1.22 22.67
C PHE A 80 -0.52 0.76 21.36
N LYS A 81 -1.80 1.10 21.13
CA LYS A 81 -2.43 0.92 19.81
C LYS A 81 -2.07 2.10 18.90
N LEU A 82 -1.08 1.95 18.02
CA LEU A 82 -0.61 3.03 17.14
C LEU A 82 -1.09 2.98 15.69
N PHE A 83 -1.70 1.86 15.30
CA PHE A 83 -2.13 1.60 13.94
C PHE A 83 -3.64 1.46 13.88
N GLU A 84 -4.24 2.03 12.85
CA GLU A 84 -5.67 1.83 12.53
C GLU A 84 -5.79 0.96 11.28
N ASP A 85 -6.66 -0.05 11.35
CA ASP A 85 -6.88 -0.98 10.23
C ASP A 85 -7.82 -0.36 9.20
N ILE A 86 -7.49 -0.53 7.92
CA ILE A 86 -8.32 -0.10 6.79
C ILE A 86 -9.06 -1.32 6.23
N LYS A 87 -10.37 -1.19 6.06
CA LYS A 87 -11.23 -2.17 5.38
C LYS A 87 -11.88 -1.50 4.19
N TYR A 88 -11.58 -1.99 2.99
CA TYR A 88 -12.22 -1.51 1.76
C TYR A 88 -13.61 -2.14 1.64
N ASP A 89 -14.63 -1.33 1.36
CA ASP A 89 -15.95 -1.85 1.00
C ASP A 89 -15.94 -2.30 -0.47
N GLU A 90 -15.59 -3.56 -0.69
CA GLU A 90 -15.56 -4.15 -2.05
C GLU A 90 -16.95 -4.27 -2.68
N LYS A 91 -18.04 -4.03 -1.93
CA LYS A 91 -19.41 -4.01 -2.48
C LYS A 91 -19.83 -2.61 -2.94
N GLN A 92 -19.14 -1.57 -2.46
CA GLN A 92 -19.42 -0.19 -2.83
C GLN A 92 -18.94 0.06 -4.27
N LYS A 93 -19.90 0.27 -5.17
CA LYS A 93 -19.58 0.68 -6.55
C LYS A 93 -19.01 2.10 -6.55
N PRO A 94 -17.82 2.33 -7.13
CA PRO A 94 -17.26 3.66 -7.23
C PRO A 94 -18.18 4.62 -7.99
N GLN A 95 -18.31 5.84 -7.47
CA GLN A 95 -19.02 6.90 -8.18
C GLN A 95 -18.16 7.43 -9.33
N GLN A 96 -18.73 7.48 -10.52
CA GLN A 96 -18.04 7.99 -11.69
C GLN A 96 -18.01 9.52 -11.67
N MET A 97 -16.81 10.07 -11.81
CA MET A 97 -16.55 11.50 -11.99
C MET A 97 -15.96 11.75 -13.39
N SER A 98 -16.02 13.00 -13.84
CA SER A 98 -15.46 13.42 -15.12
C SER A 98 -14.53 14.61 -14.92
N ILE A 99 -13.42 14.63 -15.67
CA ILE A 99 -12.57 15.82 -15.73
C ILE A 99 -13.29 16.88 -16.56
N PRO A 100 -13.37 18.14 -16.10
CA PRO A 100 -13.94 19.21 -16.90
C PRO A 100 -13.23 19.34 -18.25
N ALA A 101 -14.00 19.46 -19.34
CA ALA A 101 -13.47 19.38 -20.71
C ALA A 101 -12.42 20.45 -21.08
N TYR A 102 -12.36 21.54 -20.32
CA TYR A 102 -11.39 22.63 -20.50
C TYR A 102 -10.05 22.39 -19.77
N ILE A 103 -9.94 21.34 -18.96
CA ILE A 103 -8.70 20.99 -18.25
C ILE A 103 -7.84 20.10 -19.13
N GLU A 104 -6.65 20.59 -19.48
CA GLU A 104 -5.66 19.83 -20.27
C GLU A 104 -4.46 19.34 -19.43
N SER A 105 -4.26 19.95 -18.26
CA SER A 105 -3.09 19.73 -17.39
C SER A 105 -3.17 18.46 -16.55
N VAL A 106 -4.37 17.91 -16.32
CA VAL A 106 -4.58 16.68 -15.56
C VAL A 106 -5.20 15.64 -16.46
N LYS A 107 -4.52 14.49 -16.54
CA LYS A 107 -4.95 13.35 -17.34
C LYS A 107 -5.24 12.17 -16.40
N PRO A 108 -6.36 11.43 -16.60
CA PRO A 108 -6.65 10.23 -15.79
C PRO A 108 -5.61 9.13 -15.98
N THR A 109 -4.85 9.20 -17.08
CA THR A 109 -3.75 8.28 -17.37
C THR A 109 -2.45 8.66 -16.67
N ASP A 110 -2.35 9.82 -16.02
CA ASP A 110 -1.12 10.36 -15.42
C ASP A 110 -1.23 10.52 -13.90
N LEU A 111 -1.79 9.48 -13.25
CA LEU A 111 -2.05 9.46 -11.80
C LEU A 111 -0.93 8.76 -11.03
N TYR A 112 0.31 8.98 -11.48
CA TYR A 112 1.48 8.29 -10.94
C TYR A 112 2.13 9.00 -9.77
N SER A 113 1.54 10.00 -9.13
CA SER A 113 2.03 10.47 -7.83
C SER A 113 0.86 10.68 -6.88
N GLU A 114 1.11 10.67 -5.57
CA GLU A 114 0.09 10.99 -4.56
C GLU A 114 -0.49 12.39 -4.82
N ALA A 115 0.39 13.35 -5.15
CA ALA A 115 0.02 14.70 -5.53
C ALA A 115 -0.84 14.74 -6.81
N SER A 116 -0.44 14.04 -7.87
CA SER A 116 -1.21 13.98 -9.13
C SER A 116 -2.61 13.38 -8.91
N ALA A 117 -2.71 12.34 -8.08
CA ALA A 117 -3.97 11.72 -7.71
C ALA A 117 -4.87 12.68 -6.91
N LEU A 118 -4.32 13.39 -5.93
CA LEU A 118 -5.05 14.41 -5.18
C LEU A 118 -5.51 15.58 -6.06
N HIS A 119 -4.67 16.06 -6.97
CA HIS A 119 -5.05 17.10 -7.94
C HIS A 119 -6.22 16.64 -8.82
N CYS A 120 -6.18 15.40 -9.30
CA CYS A 120 -7.28 14.83 -10.08
C CYS A 120 -8.57 14.75 -9.25
N ALA A 121 -8.48 14.28 -8.01
CA ALA A 121 -9.63 14.21 -7.10
C ALA A 121 -10.23 15.60 -6.82
N TYR A 122 -9.38 16.62 -6.66
CA TYR A 122 -9.82 18.00 -6.47
C TYR A 122 -10.52 18.55 -7.71
N ILE A 123 -9.89 18.46 -8.88
CA ILE A 123 -10.41 19.03 -10.14
C ILE A 123 -11.72 18.35 -10.58
N THR A 124 -11.87 17.06 -10.30
CA THR A 124 -13.09 16.31 -10.63
C THR A 124 -14.22 16.54 -9.64
N GLY A 125 -14.00 17.28 -8.55
CA GLY A 125 -15.00 17.54 -7.52
C GLY A 125 -15.26 16.36 -6.58
N MET A 126 -14.38 15.34 -6.55
CA MET A 126 -14.52 14.20 -5.62
C MET A 126 -14.50 14.66 -4.16
N ILE A 127 -13.62 15.63 -3.85
CA ILE A 127 -13.49 16.15 -2.48
C ILE A 127 -14.77 16.87 -2.07
N ASP A 128 -15.30 17.71 -2.95
CA ASP A 128 -16.53 18.47 -2.73
C ASP A 128 -17.74 17.55 -2.55
N ASP A 129 -17.88 16.55 -3.43
CA ASP A 129 -18.89 15.52 -3.32
C ASP A 129 -18.72 14.70 -2.03
N PHE A 130 -17.48 14.36 -1.64
CA PHE A 130 -17.21 13.59 -0.43
C PHE A 130 -17.66 14.33 0.82
N ILE A 131 -17.45 15.65 0.90
CA ILE A 131 -17.85 16.46 2.06
C ILE A 131 -19.24 17.10 1.93
N ASN A 132 -19.87 17.00 0.76
CA ASN A 132 -21.11 17.68 0.37
C ASN A 132 -21.04 19.22 0.48
N GLU A 133 -19.91 19.80 0.09
CA GLU A 133 -19.66 21.24 0.15
C GLU A 133 -18.52 21.62 -0.80
N GLU A 134 -18.63 22.77 -1.49
CA GLU A 134 -17.52 23.26 -2.32
C GLU A 134 -16.30 23.61 -1.46
N SER A 135 -15.12 23.17 -1.91
CA SER A 135 -13.87 23.38 -1.19
C SER A 135 -12.79 24.03 -2.07
N ILE A 136 -11.87 24.71 -1.40
CA ILE A 136 -10.71 25.35 -2.04
C ILE A 136 -9.45 24.70 -1.48
N PHE A 137 -8.52 24.34 -2.36
CA PHE A 137 -7.19 23.93 -1.93
C PHE A 137 -6.50 25.05 -1.14
N ALA A 138 -6.17 24.79 0.12
CA ALA A 138 -5.71 25.80 1.08
C ALA A 138 -4.24 25.59 1.49
N VAL A 139 -3.82 24.36 1.79
CA VAL A 139 -2.46 24.06 2.28
C VAL A 139 -1.94 22.72 1.78
N SER A 140 -0.62 22.60 1.65
CA SER A 140 0.09 21.32 1.54
C SER A 140 1.55 21.50 1.96
N GLY A 141 2.28 20.39 2.08
CA GLY A 141 3.70 20.36 2.36
C GLY A 141 4.04 20.25 3.84
N ARG A 142 5.31 20.52 4.16
CA ARG A 142 5.87 20.30 5.50
C ARG A 142 5.66 21.48 6.43
N MET A 143 5.38 21.19 7.69
CA MET A 143 5.23 22.18 8.75
C MET A 143 5.70 21.62 10.10
N GLY A 144 5.97 22.52 11.04
CA GLY A 144 6.24 22.16 12.43
C GLY A 144 4.94 22.03 13.23
N SER A 145 4.89 21.08 14.14
CA SER A 145 3.75 20.89 15.04
C SER A 145 3.55 22.02 16.05
N GLY A 146 4.62 22.74 16.38
CA GLY A 146 4.66 23.49 17.63
C GLY A 146 4.63 22.53 18.82
N ASP A 147 4.11 23.01 19.95
CA ASP A 147 4.04 22.24 21.19
C ASP A 147 2.58 21.84 21.49
N PHE A 148 2.37 20.56 21.77
CA PHE A 148 1.10 20.05 22.27
C PHE A 148 1.31 18.76 23.05
N HIS A 149 0.29 18.32 23.79
CA HIS A 149 0.32 17.05 24.50
C HIS A 149 -0.92 16.21 24.21
N TYR A 150 -0.78 14.91 24.39
CA TYR A 150 -1.87 13.95 24.29
C TYR A 150 -1.61 12.77 25.22
N ASN A 151 -2.67 12.01 25.49
CA ASN A 151 -2.58 10.71 26.14
C ASN A 151 -2.64 9.62 25.08
N VAL A 152 -1.86 8.57 25.25
CA VAL A 152 -2.01 7.33 24.50
C VAL A 152 -2.46 6.23 25.45
N LEU A 153 -3.52 5.51 25.06
CA LEU A 153 -4.01 4.38 25.83
C LEU A 153 -3.24 3.12 25.46
N SER A 154 -2.88 2.35 26.48
CA SER A 154 -2.35 1.00 26.33
C SER A 154 -3.47 -0.02 26.10
N SER A 155 -3.09 -1.22 25.67
CA SER A 155 -4.02 -2.33 25.52
C SER A 155 -4.62 -2.81 26.85
N VAL A 156 -3.91 -2.57 27.96
CA VAL A 156 -4.35 -2.91 29.33
C VAL A 156 -5.09 -1.75 30.03
N GLY A 157 -5.37 -0.65 29.34
CA GLY A 157 -6.18 0.47 29.85
C GLY A 157 -5.41 1.50 30.68
N THR A 158 -4.09 1.38 30.80
CA THR A 158 -3.23 2.45 31.32
C THR A 158 -3.09 3.57 30.29
N SER A 159 -2.77 4.79 30.74
CA SER A 159 -2.54 5.92 29.86
C SER A 159 -1.16 6.52 30.11
N LYS A 160 -0.50 6.95 29.05
CA LYS A 160 0.76 7.70 29.12
C LYS A 160 0.57 9.04 28.44
N GLN A 161 0.88 10.12 29.14
CA GLN A 161 0.95 11.44 28.54
C GLN A 161 2.25 11.58 27.73
N ILE A 162 2.11 12.08 26.51
CA ILE A 162 3.18 12.37 25.57
C ILE A 162 3.19 13.87 25.31
N ASN A 163 4.37 14.48 25.48
CA ASN A 163 4.60 15.88 25.14
C ASN A 163 5.31 15.92 23.78
N VAL A 164 4.67 16.54 22.81
CA VAL A 164 5.24 16.76 21.48
C VAL A 164 5.79 18.17 21.42
N SER A 165 7.03 18.30 20.97
CA SER A 165 7.64 19.59 20.70
C SER A 165 8.35 19.59 19.36
N GLY A 166 7.93 20.49 18.47
CA GLY A 166 8.58 20.76 17.19
C GLY A 166 8.66 19.55 16.25
N ALA A 167 7.71 18.61 16.31
CA ALA A 167 7.67 17.49 15.38
C ALA A 167 7.41 17.98 13.96
N GLN A 168 8.15 17.44 12.98
CA GLN A 168 7.85 17.68 11.58
C GLN A 168 6.59 16.90 11.19
N ILE A 169 5.69 17.60 10.52
CA ILE A 169 4.43 17.11 9.96
C ILE A 169 4.47 17.38 8.45
N GLU A 170 3.89 16.49 7.68
CA GLU A 170 3.67 16.63 6.24
C GLU A 170 2.16 16.50 5.99
N ILE A 171 1.62 17.38 5.16
CA ILE A 171 0.21 17.37 4.76
C ILE A 171 0.18 17.25 3.23
N ASP A 172 -0.39 16.17 2.71
CA ASP A 172 -0.44 15.97 1.26
C ASP A 172 -1.44 16.91 0.59
N GLY A 173 -2.57 17.18 1.25
CA GLY A 173 -3.51 18.21 0.81
C GLY A 173 -4.49 18.63 1.91
N GLY A 174 -4.66 19.94 2.08
CA GLY A 174 -5.64 20.57 2.95
C GLY A 174 -6.63 21.38 2.13
N TYR A 175 -7.92 21.09 2.28
CA TYR A 175 -9.00 21.69 1.49
C TYR A 175 -10.02 22.34 2.42
N GLU A 176 -10.35 23.59 2.16
CA GLU A 176 -11.17 24.39 3.05
C GLU A 176 -12.47 24.80 2.37
N SER A 177 -13.60 24.51 3.01
CA SER A 177 -14.94 24.92 2.60
C SER A 177 -15.48 26.01 3.54
N HIS A 178 -16.75 26.38 3.45
CA HIS A 178 -17.35 27.35 4.38
C HIS A 178 -17.36 26.81 5.82
N SER A 179 -17.71 25.53 6.01
CA SER A 179 -17.87 24.92 7.34
C SER A 179 -16.80 23.89 7.74
N ASN A 180 -16.02 23.39 6.77
CA ASN A 180 -15.08 22.29 6.99
C ASN A 180 -13.64 22.64 6.58
N PHE A 181 -12.69 21.95 7.19
CA PHE A 181 -11.30 21.88 6.75
C PHE A 181 -10.87 20.41 6.68
N VAL A 182 -10.69 19.92 5.46
CA VAL A 182 -10.31 18.54 5.16
C VAL A 182 -8.81 18.42 5.14
N LEU A 183 -8.25 17.50 5.92
CA LEU A 183 -6.83 17.19 5.94
C LEU A 183 -6.62 15.79 5.39
N ILE A 184 -5.94 15.69 4.25
CA ILE A 184 -5.76 14.43 3.53
C ILE A 184 -4.32 13.93 3.68
N GLU A 185 -4.19 12.67 4.10
CA GLU A 185 -3.00 11.83 3.92
C GLU A 185 -3.27 10.87 2.75
N ALA A 186 -2.38 10.85 1.76
CA ALA A 186 -2.53 10.08 0.53
C ALA A 186 -1.60 8.87 0.47
N LYS A 187 -2.05 7.79 -0.19
CA LYS A 187 -1.24 6.62 -0.55
C LYS A 187 -1.57 6.13 -1.96
N LYS A 188 -0.57 5.63 -2.70
CA LYS A 188 -0.76 5.11 -4.07
C LYS A 188 -1.07 3.63 -4.19
N GLN A 189 -1.63 3.06 -3.15
CA GLN A 189 -1.98 1.64 -3.11
C GLN A 189 -3.03 1.37 -2.05
N LYS A 190 -3.68 0.22 -2.13
CA LYS A 190 -4.46 -0.29 -1.00
C LYS A 190 -3.50 -0.68 0.13
N VAL A 191 -3.71 -0.13 1.32
CA VAL A 191 -2.98 -0.49 2.54
C VAL A 191 -3.88 -1.23 3.52
N LYS A 192 -3.32 -2.11 4.35
CA LYS A 192 -4.09 -2.85 5.38
C LYS A 192 -4.33 -2.03 6.64
N ASN A 193 -3.40 -1.13 6.95
CA ASN A 193 -3.42 -0.26 8.13
C ASN A 193 -2.53 0.95 7.86
N PHE A 194 -2.62 1.96 8.70
CA PHE A 194 -1.72 3.11 8.68
C PHE A 194 -1.42 3.57 10.10
N ASN A 195 -0.33 4.32 10.27
CA ASN A 195 0.02 4.88 11.56
C ASN A 195 -0.89 6.07 11.89
N ILE A 196 -1.62 6.01 13.01
CA ILE A 196 -2.61 7.02 13.41
C ILE A 196 -2.00 8.43 13.47
N ARG A 197 -0.69 8.53 13.73
CA ARG A 197 0.07 9.78 13.75
C ARG A 197 -0.11 10.60 12.46
N GLN A 198 -0.18 9.94 11.30
CA GLN A 198 -0.29 10.59 9.99
C GLN A 198 -1.53 11.48 9.90
N LEU A 199 -2.62 11.10 10.58
CA LEU A 199 -3.83 11.93 10.67
C LEU A 199 -3.90 12.77 11.94
N TYR A 200 -3.49 12.20 13.08
CA TYR A 200 -3.66 12.84 14.39
C TYR A 200 -2.82 14.11 14.55
N TYR A 201 -1.58 14.11 14.09
CA TYR A 201 -0.68 15.25 14.28
C TYR A 201 -1.15 16.47 13.48
N PRO A 202 -1.43 16.37 12.16
CA PRO A 202 -2.08 17.45 11.43
C PRO A 202 -3.38 17.90 12.09
N TYR A 203 -4.25 16.97 12.48
CA TYR A 203 -5.52 17.27 13.14
C TYR A 203 -5.34 18.14 14.39
N ARG A 204 -4.48 17.72 15.33
CA ARG A 204 -4.23 18.44 16.60
C ARG A 204 -3.70 19.85 16.38
N VAL A 205 -2.80 20.01 15.42
CA VAL A 205 -2.19 21.29 15.11
C VAL A 205 -3.21 22.26 14.57
N TRP A 206 -4.05 21.82 13.63
CA TRP A 206 -5.07 22.68 13.05
C TRP A 206 -6.23 22.93 13.99
N LYS A 207 -6.57 21.98 14.88
CA LYS A 207 -7.63 22.15 15.88
C LYS A 207 -7.39 23.33 16.81
N GLY A 208 -6.11 23.63 17.10
CA GLY A 208 -5.73 24.81 17.88
C GLY A 208 -5.63 26.12 17.08
N ARG A 209 -5.80 26.08 15.75
CA ARG A 209 -5.57 27.24 14.86
C ARG A 209 -6.82 27.76 14.17
N ILE A 210 -7.83 26.92 13.99
CA ILE A 210 -9.06 27.27 13.26
C ILE A 210 -10.31 26.81 14.00
N ASN A 211 -11.44 27.45 13.69
CA ASN A 211 -12.74 27.15 14.30
C ASN A 211 -13.63 26.21 13.47
N LYS A 212 -13.25 25.94 12.22
CA LYS A 212 -14.01 25.05 11.32
C LYS A 212 -13.92 23.60 11.78
N THR A 213 -14.89 22.79 11.36
CA THR A 213 -14.85 21.35 11.60
C THR A 213 -13.70 20.74 10.81
N ILE A 214 -12.74 20.13 11.49
CA ILE A 214 -11.61 19.46 10.83
C ILE A 214 -12.01 18.03 10.51
N LYS A 215 -11.79 17.62 9.26
CA LYS A 215 -12.06 16.28 8.75
C LYS A 215 -10.75 15.60 8.36
N PRO A 216 -10.14 14.80 9.25
CA PRO A 216 -9.04 13.92 8.90
C PRO A 216 -9.51 12.87 7.89
N VAL A 217 -8.83 12.77 6.76
CA VAL A 217 -9.17 11.87 5.68
C VAL A 217 -7.93 11.08 5.27
N PHE A 218 -8.06 9.76 5.28
CA PHE A 218 -7.11 8.90 4.61
C PHE A 218 -7.57 8.68 3.16
N PHE A 219 -6.67 8.87 2.21
CA PHE A 219 -6.95 8.75 0.79
C PHE A 219 -6.05 7.68 0.20
N THR A 220 -6.61 6.76 -0.56
CA THR A 220 -5.81 5.83 -1.36
C THR A 220 -6.24 5.85 -2.82
N ILE A 221 -5.27 5.77 -3.71
CA ILE A 221 -5.51 5.47 -5.12
C ILE A 221 -4.87 4.12 -5.43
N SER A 222 -5.64 3.18 -5.95
CA SER A 222 -5.10 1.90 -6.39
C SER A 222 -5.92 1.44 -7.57
N ASN A 223 -5.24 0.92 -8.58
CA ASN A 223 -5.91 0.34 -9.73
C ASN A 223 -6.87 1.32 -10.44
N ASP A 224 -6.54 2.61 -10.46
CA ASP A 224 -7.34 3.73 -11.00
C ASP A 224 -8.66 4.01 -10.26
N VAL A 225 -8.84 3.45 -9.05
CA VAL A 225 -9.96 3.73 -8.13
C VAL A 225 -9.45 4.58 -6.96
N PHE A 226 -10.20 5.64 -6.64
CA PHE A 226 -9.93 6.60 -5.58
C PHE A 226 -10.78 6.25 -4.37
N TYR A 227 -10.17 6.04 -3.21
CA TYR A 227 -10.86 5.69 -1.97
C TYR A 227 -10.64 6.77 -0.92
N PHE A 228 -11.74 7.23 -0.32
CA PHE A 228 -11.74 8.23 0.75
C PHE A 228 -12.27 7.61 2.02
N PHE A 229 -11.55 7.81 3.13
CA PHE A 229 -11.92 7.35 4.47
C PHE A 229 -11.89 8.54 5.43
N GLU A 230 -13.06 9.02 5.85
CA GLU A 230 -13.15 10.09 6.85
C GLU A 230 -13.06 9.47 8.24
N PHE A 231 -12.16 10.00 9.06
CA PHE A 231 -11.99 9.61 10.45
C PHE A 231 -12.38 10.74 11.38
N LYS A 232 -12.69 10.40 12.63
CA LYS A 232 -12.77 11.34 13.74
C LYS A 232 -11.98 10.82 14.93
N PHE A 233 -11.58 11.72 15.81
CA PHE A 233 -11.07 11.39 17.14
C PHE A 233 -12.19 11.64 18.14
N GLU A 234 -12.65 10.59 18.84
CA GLU A 234 -13.74 10.72 19.83
C GLU A 234 -13.34 11.61 21.01
N ASP A 235 -12.04 11.61 21.38
CA ASP A 235 -11.44 12.55 22.31
C ASP A 235 -10.19 13.16 21.68
N ASP A 236 -10.20 14.47 21.48
CA ASP A 236 -9.08 15.21 20.88
C ASP A 236 -7.77 15.00 21.64
N ASN A 237 -7.80 14.69 22.94
CA ASN A 237 -6.61 14.49 23.76
C ASN A 237 -6.16 13.03 23.84
N ILE A 238 -6.86 12.09 23.19
CA ILE A 238 -6.49 10.67 23.16
C ILE A 238 -6.03 10.29 21.74
N PHE A 239 -4.76 9.91 21.61
CA PHE A 239 -4.13 9.60 20.32
C PHE A 239 -4.86 8.51 19.54
N ASN A 240 -5.26 7.45 20.24
CA ASN A 240 -5.83 6.23 19.66
C ASN A 240 -7.35 6.12 19.82
N SER A 241 -8.05 7.25 20.04
CA SER A 241 -9.52 7.30 20.01
C SER A 241 -10.08 7.52 18.59
N ILE A 242 -9.33 7.08 17.56
CA ILE A 242 -9.72 7.24 16.17
C ILE A 242 -10.86 6.28 15.81
N SER A 243 -11.83 6.75 15.03
CA SER A 243 -12.92 5.93 14.50
C SER A 243 -13.28 6.34 13.07
N LEU A 244 -13.63 5.36 12.22
CA LEU A 244 -14.08 5.61 10.85
C LEU A 244 -15.51 6.17 10.86
N VAL A 245 -15.72 7.30 10.18
CA VAL A 245 -17.01 7.98 10.07
C VAL A 245 -17.73 7.56 8.79
N LYS A 246 -17.03 7.63 7.64
CA LYS A 246 -17.59 7.27 6.34
C LYS A 246 -16.50 6.87 5.36
N GLN A 247 -16.90 6.13 4.34
CA GLN A 247 -16.06 5.77 3.21
C GLN A 247 -16.81 5.98 1.90
N LYS A 248 -16.09 6.45 0.86
CA LYS A 248 -16.61 6.53 -0.50
C LYS A 248 -15.50 6.22 -1.52
N SER A 249 -15.88 5.62 -2.64
CA SER A 249 -14.97 5.33 -3.74
C SER A 249 -15.40 6.05 -5.03
N TYR A 250 -14.43 6.40 -5.87
CA TYR A 250 -14.64 7.12 -7.13
C TYR A 250 -13.76 6.58 -8.24
N THR A 251 -14.18 6.82 -9.48
CA THR A 251 -13.40 6.57 -10.69
C THR A 251 -13.50 7.77 -11.63
N VAL A 252 -12.52 7.94 -12.52
CA VAL A 252 -12.51 9.04 -13.50
C VAL A 252 -12.53 8.47 -14.90
N ASN A 253 -13.46 8.96 -15.73
CA ASN A 253 -13.58 8.55 -17.14
C ASN A 253 -13.61 7.02 -17.28
N TYR A 254 -14.29 6.35 -16.36
CA TYR A 254 -14.36 4.90 -16.29
C TYR A 254 -15.11 4.33 -17.51
N GLU A 255 -14.35 3.71 -18.41
CA GLU A 255 -14.89 2.86 -19.45
C GLU A 255 -14.99 1.43 -18.92
N LYS A 256 -16.21 0.96 -18.69
CA LYS A 256 -16.45 -0.39 -18.20
C LYS A 256 -15.84 -1.42 -19.15
N ILE A 257 -15.15 -2.42 -18.60
CA ILE A 257 -14.73 -3.61 -19.34
C ILE A 257 -15.95 -4.54 -19.45
N THR A 258 -16.26 -5.00 -20.65
CA THR A 258 -17.37 -5.93 -20.89
C THR A 258 -16.87 -7.36 -21.02
N GLN A 259 -17.77 -8.34 -20.87
CA GLN A 259 -17.43 -9.73 -21.16
C GLN A 259 -16.94 -9.90 -22.61
N GLN A 260 -17.52 -9.16 -23.56
CA GLN A 260 -17.10 -9.20 -24.96
C GLN A 260 -15.65 -8.74 -25.16
N ASP A 261 -15.17 -7.78 -24.36
CA ASP A 261 -13.78 -7.33 -24.40
C ASP A 261 -12.83 -8.44 -23.94
N VAL A 262 -13.19 -9.12 -22.85
CA VAL A 262 -12.41 -10.25 -22.34
C VAL A 262 -12.41 -11.39 -23.35
N ASP A 263 -13.57 -11.76 -23.89
CA ASP A 263 -13.70 -12.80 -24.91
C ASP A 263 -12.86 -12.46 -26.15
N TYR A 264 -12.82 -11.19 -26.55
CA TYR A 264 -11.99 -10.72 -27.66
C TYR A 264 -10.50 -10.95 -27.39
N VAL A 265 -10.01 -10.56 -26.21
CA VAL A 265 -8.61 -10.77 -25.80
C VAL A 265 -8.27 -12.26 -25.75
N VAL A 266 -9.14 -13.06 -25.13
CA VAL A 266 -8.97 -14.51 -24.99
C VAL A 266 -8.92 -15.20 -26.36
N ASN A 267 -9.82 -14.84 -27.28
CA ASN A 267 -9.87 -15.44 -28.62
C ASN A 267 -8.66 -15.03 -29.48
N ARG A 268 -8.02 -13.90 -29.19
CA ARG A 268 -6.79 -13.47 -29.88
C ARG A 268 -5.53 -14.11 -29.33
N ALA A 269 -5.53 -14.55 -28.06
CA ALA A 269 -4.43 -15.23 -27.41
C ALA A 269 -4.24 -16.66 -27.97
N THR A 270 -3.76 -16.73 -29.21
CA THR A 270 -3.53 -17.97 -29.98
C THR A 270 -2.05 -18.21 -30.28
N THR A 271 -1.22 -17.19 -30.08
CA THR A 271 0.25 -17.27 -30.19
C THR A 271 0.84 -17.19 -28.79
N PHE A 272 1.60 -18.21 -28.43
CA PHE A 272 2.18 -18.32 -27.09
C PHE A 272 3.65 -17.92 -27.09
N VAL A 273 4.05 -17.18 -26.06
CA VAL A 273 5.45 -16.88 -25.80
C VAL A 273 6.13 -18.06 -25.12
N SER A 274 7.42 -18.26 -25.39
CA SER A 274 8.21 -19.24 -24.64
C SER A 274 8.31 -18.82 -23.18
N GLU A 275 8.17 -19.78 -22.27
CA GLU A 275 8.32 -19.53 -20.84
C GLU A 275 9.70 -18.91 -20.54
N PRO A 276 9.75 -17.74 -19.88
CA PRO A 276 11.00 -17.01 -19.66
C PRO A 276 11.89 -17.75 -18.65
N LYS A 277 13.20 -17.56 -18.76
CA LYS A 277 14.20 -18.05 -17.78
C LYS A 277 14.27 -17.16 -16.54
N VAL A 278 13.10 -16.78 -16.03
CA VAL A 278 12.88 -15.97 -14.82
C VAL A 278 12.17 -16.85 -13.80
N PRO A 279 12.49 -16.80 -12.50
CA PRO A 279 11.77 -17.58 -11.50
C PRO A 279 10.26 -17.35 -11.62
N PHE A 280 9.49 -18.44 -11.78
CA PHE A 280 8.04 -18.31 -11.92
C PHE A 280 7.44 -17.56 -10.71
N PRO A 281 6.51 -16.61 -10.93
CA PRO A 281 5.99 -15.78 -9.86
C PRO A 281 5.28 -16.58 -8.75
N GLN A 282 5.29 -16.04 -7.54
CA GLN A 282 4.49 -16.56 -6.42
C GLN A 282 3.68 -15.40 -5.79
N ALA A 283 2.99 -14.67 -6.67
CA ALA A 283 2.23 -13.46 -6.39
C ALA A 283 0.81 -13.66 -6.93
N ASP A 284 -0.12 -14.08 -6.08
CA ASP A 284 -1.49 -14.45 -6.48
C ASP A 284 -2.45 -13.27 -6.63
N ASP A 285 -2.21 -12.18 -5.95
CA ASP A 285 -2.97 -10.95 -6.11
C ASP A 285 -2.38 -10.11 -7.26
N PHE A 286 -3.04 -10.11 -8.42
CA PHE A 286 -2.55 -9.37 -9.58
C PHE A 286 -2.65 -7.85 -9.43
N THR A 287 -3.54 -7.35 -8.57
CA THR A 287 -3.73 -5.89 -8.39
C THR A 287 -2.48 -5.24 -7.81
N LYS A 288 -1.75 -5.98 -6.96
CA LYS A 288 -0.43 -5.61 -6.43
C LYS A 288 0.69 -5.58 -7.47
N VAL A 289 0.61 -6.40 -8.52
CA VAL A 289 1.54 -6.30 -9.66
C VAL A 289 1.33 -4.97 -10.38
N ILE A 290 0.07 -4.55 -10.53
CA ILE A 290 -0.30 -3.29 -11.18
C ILE A 290 0.11 -2.08 -10.34
N ASP A 291 -0.07 -2.14 -9.02
CA ASP A 291 0.43 -1.12 -8.09
C ASP A 291 1.97 -1.01 -8.22
N LEU A 292 2.70 -2.13 -8.25
CA LEU A 292 4.16 -2.14 -8.46
C LEU A 292 4.58 -1.50 -9.80
N LEU A 293 3.90 -1.80 -10.90
CA LEU A 293 4.17 -1.17 -12.19
C LEU A 293 4.00 0.36 -12.12
N SER A 294 3.04 0.84 -11.33
CA SER A 294 2.79 2.27 -11.13
C SER A 294 3.92 2.95 -10.36
N TYR A 295 4.52 2.27 -9.37
CA TYR A 295 5.71 2.78 -8.67
C TYR A 295 6.96 2.75 -9.55
N LEU A 296 7.19 1.67 -10.30
CA LEU A 296 8.34 1.52 -11.20
C LEU A 296 8.32 2.51 -12.37
N TYR A 297 7.15 3.08 -12.68
CA TYR A 297 7.04 4.14 -13.68
C TYR A 297 7.67 5.45 -13.22
N GLU A 298 7.55 5.79 -11.93
CA GLU A 298 8.13 6.99 -11.33
C GLU A 298 9.64 6.89 -11.15
N ARG A 299 10.10 5.76 -10.59
CA ARG A 299 11.50 5.54 -10.27
C ARG A 299 11.88 4.07 -10.33
N ASP A 300 13.15 3.82 -10.58
CA ASP A 300 13.72 2.50 -10.46
C ASP A 300 13.82 2.13 -8.97
N MET A 301 13.54 0.86 -8.64
CA MET A 301 13.41 0.42 -7.25
C MET A 301 14.23 -0.82 -6.95
N THR A 302 14.88 -0.83 -5.80
CA THR A 302 15.47 -2.05 -5.24
C THR A 302 14.39 -2.95 -4.64
N LYS A 303 14.75 -4.20 -4.31
CA LYS A 303 13.86 -5.11 -3.58
C LYS A 303 13.48 -4.59 -2.19
N ASP A 304 14.40 -3.91 -1.52
CA ASP A 304 14.12 -3.30 -0.22
C ASP A 304 13.17 -2.09 -0.40
N ASP A 305 13.32 -1.28 -1.45
CA ASP A 305 12.35 -0.22 -1.79
C ASP A 305 10.95 -0.80 -2.03
N ILE A 306 10.85 -1.88 -2.82
CA ILE A 306 9.56 -2.54 -3.14
C ILE A 306 8.89 -3.07 -1.86
N ALA A 307 9.69 -3.67 -0.96
CA ALA A 307 9.17 -4.17 0.31
C ALA A 307 8.60 -3.05 1.19
N GLU A 308 9.33 -1.93 1.27
CA GLU A 308 8.92 -0.77 2.05
C GLU A 308 7.70 -0.07 1.45
N GLN A 309 7.68 0.17 0.14
CA GLN A 309 6.61 0.92 -0.50
C GLN A 309 5.31 0.14 -0.53
N LEU A 310 5.30 -1.14 -0.92
CA LEU A 310 4.08 -1.93 -1.13
C LEU A 310 3.56 -2.66 0.11
N ASP A 311 4.09 -2.33 1.29
CA ASP A 311 3.72 -3.02 2.53
C ASP A 311 3.93 -4.55 2.42
N PHE A 312 4.99 -4.96 1.72
CA PHE A 312 5.31 -6.38 1.49
C PHE A 312 6.33 -6.86 2.51
N ASP A 313 6.14 -8.10 2.99
CA ASP A 313 7.27 -8.80 3.58
C ASP A 313 8.38 -8.97 2.51
N LYS A 314 9.64 -9.11 2.94
CA LYS A 314 10.79 -9.18 2.00
C LYS A 314 10.66 -10.31 0.98
N ARG A 315 9.94 -11.38 1.32
CA ARG A 315 9.75 -12.54 0.46
C ARG A 315 8.71 -12.24 -0.62
N GLN A 316 7.66 -11.51 -0.28
CA GLN A 316 6.65 -11.01 -1.21
C GLN A 316 7.26 -10.02 -2.19
N SER A 317 8.13 -9.11 -1.74
CA SER A 317 8.85 -8.19 -2.64
C SER A 317 9.56 -8.94 -3.78
N ASP A 318 10.29 -10.01 -3.46
CA ASP A 318 10.94 -10.86 -4.47
C ASP A 318 9.93 -11.50 -5.44
N TYR A 319 8.75 -11.89 -4.96
CA TYR A 319 7.72 -12.52 -5.80
C TYR A 319 7.07 -11.54 -6.76
N TYR A 320 6.66 -10.37 -6.28
CA TYR A 320 6.04 -9.33 -7.11
C TYR A 320 7.02 -8.70 -8.10
N TYR A 321 8.27 -8.51 -7.68
CA TYR A 321 9.39 -8.14 -8.56
C TYR A 321 9.52 -9.11 -9.75
N ASN A 322 9.51 -10.42 -9.47
CA ASN A 322 9.64 -11.43 -10.53
C ASN A 322 8.42 -11.47 -11.45
N SER A 323 7.21 -11.10 -10.99
CA SER A 323 6.02 -10.99 -11.84
C SER A 323 6.22 -10.00 -12.99
N CYS A 324 6.79 -8.83 -12.71
CA CYS A 324 7.03 -7.80 -13.73
C CYS A 324 8.07 -8.25 -14.78
N LEU A 325 9.10 -8.97 -14.34
CA LEU A 325 10.10 -9.58 -15.23
C LEU A 325 9.49 -10.73 -16.06
N TYR A 326 8.66 -11.57 -15.43
CA TYR A 326 8.01 -12.71 -16.06
C TYR A 326 7.11 -12.28 -17.23
N LEU A 327 6.34 -11.20 -17.04
CA LEU A 327 5.50 -10.60 -18.08
C LEU A 327 6.28 -9.79 -19.13
N GLY A 328 7.60 -9.66 -18.98
CA GLY A 328 8.44 -8.86 -19.87
C GLY A 328 8.14 -7.36 -19.84
N LEU A 329 7.70 -6.83 -18.69
CA LEU A 329 7.37 -5.41 -18.49
C LEU A 329 8.50 -4.62 -17.82
N ALA A 330 9.37 -5.32 -17.11
CA ALA A 330 10.51 -4.74 -16.42
C ALA A 330 11.81 -5.45 -16.80
N ASN A 331 12.91 -4.73 -16.65
CA ASN A 331 14.28 -5.23 -16.71
C ASN A 331 14.93 -5.13 -15.33
N LYS A 332 16.06 -5.83 -15.19
CA LYS A 332 16.93 -5.73 -14.01
C LYS A 332 18.28 -5.16 -14.40
N TYR A 333 18.83 -4.29 -13.58
CA TYR A 333 20.23 -3.86 -13.68
C TYR A 333 20.85 -3.79 -12.29
N THR A 334 22.18 -3.85 -12.24
CA THR A 334 22.94 -3.78 -10.99
C THR A 334 23.98 -2.67 -11.12
N ASN A 335 24.04 -1.81 -10.10
CA ASN A 335 25.09 -0.79 -9.94
C ASN A 335 25.70 -0.90 -8.52
N GLU A 336 26.50 0.07 -8.12
CA GLU A 336 27.15 0.11 -6.79
C GLU A 336 26.15 0.19 -5.63
N GLU A 337 24.96 0.73 -5.85
CA GLU A 337 23.91 0.92 -4.83
C GLU A 337 23.03 -0.33 -4.64
N GLY A 338 22.96 -1.22 -5.64
CA GLY A 338 22.21 -2.45 -5.54
C GLY A 338 21.69 -3.00 -6.87
N THR A 339 20.72 -3.90 -6.78
CA THR A 339 19.99 -4.44 -7.94
C THR A 339 18.62 -3.80 -8.01
N PHE A 340 18.31 -3.21 -9.15
CA PHE A 340 17.12 -2.41 -9.40
C PHE A 340 16.21 -3.09 -10.42
N ALA A 341 14.90 -2.97 -10.22
CA ALA A 341 13.89 -3.11 -11.26
C ALA A 341 13.68 -1.77 -11.96
N THR A 342 13.53 -1.81 -13.28
CA THR A 342 13.15 -0.67 -14.10
C THR A 342 12.14 -1.09 -15.16
N LEU A 343 11.14 -0.26 -15.45
CA LEU A 343 10.24 -0.54 -16.58
C LEU A 343 11.00 -0.45 -17.90
N ASN A 344 10.77 -1.42 -18.78
CA ASN A 344 11.19 -1.33 -20.17
C ASN A 344 10.16 -0.52 -20.99
N ASP A 345 10.43 -0.30 -22.28
CA ASP A 345 9.56 0.53 -23.14
C ASP A 345 8.10 0.03 -23.17
N LYS A 346 7.92 -1.29 -23.26
CA LYS A 346 6.60 -1.94 -23.23
C LYS A 346 5.89 -1.75 -21.90
N GLY A 347 6.62 -1.88 -20.79
CA GLY A 347 6.11 -1.60 -19.44
C GLY A 347 5.63 -0.16 -19.29
N ARG A 348 6.43 0.81 -19.76
CA ARG A 348 6.08 2.24 -19.73
C ARG A 348 4.89 2.56 -20.62
N GLU A 349 4.80 1.93 -21.79
CA GLU A 349 3.65 2.07 -22.69
C GLU A 349 2.36 1.57 -22.04
N ILE A 350 2.37 0.36 -21.48
CA ILE A 350 1.18 -0.23 -20.85
C ILE A 350 0.70 0.59 -19.66
N VAL A 351 1.62 1.05 -18.81
CA VAL A 351 1.26 1.85 -17.62
C VAL A 351 0.57 3.17 -18.01
N ARG A 352 0.87 3.72 -19.20
CA ARG A 352 0.26 4.95 -19.78
C ARG A 352 -1.12 4.76 -20.41
N LEU A 353 -1.53 3.52 -20.64
CA LEU A 353 -2.84 3.26 -21.21
C LEU A 353 -3.96 3.67 -20.23
N PRO A 354 -5.12 4.13 -20.72
CA PRO A 354 -6.28 4.33 -19.86
C PRO A 354 -6.77 3.01 -19.26
N PHE A 355 -7.56 3.08 -18.18
CA PHE A 355 -7.94 1.94 -17.34
C PHE A 355 -8.34 0.71 -18.17
N ARG A 356 -9.33 0.84 -19.06
CA ARG A 356 -9.83 -0.27 -19.89
C ARG A 356 -8.73 -0.89 -20.76
N GLN A 357 -8.01 -0.07 -21.51
CA GLN A 357 -6.96 -0.56 -22.43
C GLN A 357 -5.78 -1.17 -21.65
N LYS A 358 -5.40 -0.58 -20.52
CA LYS A 358 -4.35 -1.09 -19.62
C LYS A 358 -4.68 -2.48 -19.11
N ARG A 359 -5.89 -2.69 -18.58
CA ARG A 359 -6.36 -3.96 -18.04
C ARG A 359 -6.40 -5.05 -19.11
N LEU A 360 -6.95 -4.73 -20.28
CA LEU A 360 -7.04 -5.67 -21.41
C LEU A 360 -5.65 -6.03 -21.96
N ALA A 361 -4.74 -5.06 -22.06
CA ALA A 361 -3.35 -5.31 -22.48
C ALA A 361 -2.62 -6.23 -21.48
N LEU A 362 -2.80 -6.02 -20.17
CA LEU A 362 -2.23 -6.90 -19.14
C LEU A 362 -2.84 -8.30 -19.19
N ALA A 363 -4.16 -8.43 -19.38
CA ALA A 363 -4.82 -9.72 -19.57
C ALA A 363 -4.29 -10.46 -20.81
N GLU A 364 -4.09 -9.75 -21.91
CA GLU A 364 -3.49 -10.31 -23.13
C GLU A 364 -2.08 -10.84 -22.87
N LEU A 365 -1.24 -10.10 -22.13
CA LEU A 365 0.10 -10.58 -21.77
C LEU A 365 0.08 -11.83 -20.91
N ILE A 366 -0.82 -11.91 -19.94
CA ILE A 366 -0.96 -13.12 -19.12
C ILE A 366 -1.36 -14.30 -20.01
N LEU A 367 -2.34 -14.11 -20.89
CA LEU A 367 -2.88 -15.18 -21.74
C LEU A 367 -1.93 -15.60 -22.87
N GLN A 368 -0.90 -14.81 -23.19
CA GLN A 368 0.20 -15.22 -24.07
C GLN A 368 1.08 -16.31 -23.46
N HIS A 369 1.00 -16.54 -22.14
CA HIS A 369 1.61 -17.70 -21.50
C HIS A 369 0.65 -18.89 -21.53
N GLU A 370 1.04 -19.95 -22.24
CA GLU A 370 0.16 -21.09 -22.59
C GLU A 370 -0.55 -21.69 -21.36
N ILE A 371 0.16 -21.82 -20.24
CA ILE A 371 -0.43 -22.36 -19.01
C ILE A 371 -1.60 -21.51 -18.49
N PHE A 372 -1.54 -20.18 -18.57
CA PHE A 372 -2.62 -19.32 -18.10
C PHE A 372 -3.82 -19.41 -19.03
N LYS A 373 -3.60 -19.47 -20.35
CA LYS A 373 -4.68 -19.68 -21.33
C LYS A 373 -5.38 -21.02 -21.09
N GLU A 374 -4.61 -22.08 -20.89
CA GLU A 374 -5.15 -23.42 -20.64
C GLU A 374 -6.00 -23.47 -19.37
N ILE A 375 -5.50 -22.90 -18.27
CA ILE A 375 -6.25 -22.85 -17.01
C ILE A 375 -7.47 -21.93 -17.13
N TYR A 376 -7.37 -20.79 -17.84
CA TYR A 376 -8.51 -19.92 -18.12
C TYR A 376 -9.62 -20.68 -18.87
N ASP A 377 -9.30 -21.33 -19.98
CA ASP A 377 -10.28 -22.06 -20.79
C ASP A 377 -10.95 -23.18 -20.00
N LYS A 378 -10.17 -23.93 -19.22
CA LYS A 378 -10.71 -24.97 -18.34
C LYS A 378 -11.60 -24.39 -17.23
N THR A 379 -11.25 -23.22 -16.71
CA THR A 379 -12.05 -22.55 -15.67
C THR A 379 -13.40 -22.09 -16.23
N VAL A 380 -13.42 -21.61 -17.48
CA VAL A 380 -14.67 -21.24 -18.19
C VAL A 380 -15.57 -22.45 -18.44
N THR A 381 -15.00 -23.61 -18.77
CA THR A 381 -15.80 -24.82 -19.10
C THR A 381 -16.25 -25.60 -17.88
N GLU A 382 -15.41 -25.73 -16.85
CA GLU A 382 -15.63 -26.62 -15.70
C GLU A 382 -15.86 -25.89 -14.37
N GLY A 383 -15.69 -24.56 -14.34
CA GLY A 383 -15.70 -23.79 -13.10
C GLY A 383 -14.37 -23.89 -12.37
N GLU A 384 -14.36 -24.24 -11.08
CA GLU A 384 -13.13 -24.22 -10.30
C GLU A 384 -12.14 -25.33 -10.69
N VAL A 385 -10.92 -24.94 -11.09
CA VAL A 385 -9.85 -25.89 -11.45
C VAL A 385 -9.04 -26.30 -10.23
N SER A 386 -8.90 -27.62 -10.03
CA SER A 386 -8.20 -28.19 -8.89
C SER A 386 -6.71 -27.85 -8.89
N THR A 387 -6.14 -27.66 -7.68
CA THR A 387 -4.70 -27.39 -7.51
C THR A 387 -3.84 -28.47 -8.13
N ASP A 388 -4.22 -29.74 -7.99
CA ASP A 388 -3.44 -30.87 -8.52
C ASP A 388 -3.42 -30.87 -10.05
N TYR A 389 -4.52 -30.49 -10.70
CA TYR A 389 -4.54 -30.30 -12.16
C TYR A 389 -3.59 -29.17 -12.58
N ILE A 390 -3.66 -28.00 -11.94
CA ILE A 390 -2.76 -26.88 -12.24
C ILE A 390 -1.30 -27.32 -12.10
N VAL A 391 -0.96 -28.01 -11.00
CA VAL A 391 0.40 -28.54 -10.76
C VAL A 391 0.84 -29.52 -11.86
N SER A 392 -0.06 -30.38 -12.36
CA SER A 392 0.27 -31.29 -13.46
C SER A 392 0.63 -30.53 -14.74
N ARG A 393 -0.08 -29.44 -15.04
CA ARG A 393 0.17 -28.58 -16.20
C ARG A 393 1.43 -27.75 -16.03
N MET A 394 1.70 -27.25 -14.83
CA MET A 394 2.97 -26.58 -14.51
C MET A 394 4.19 -27.48 -14.79
N LYS A 395 4.10 -28.77 -14.47
CA LYS A 395 5.17 -29.75 -14.77
C LYS A 395 5.27 -30.03 -16.27
N HIS A 396 4.13 -30.17 -16.95
CA HIS A 396 4.07 -30.37 -18.39
C HIS A 396 4.75 -29.22 -19.17
N HIS A 397 4.43 -27.98 -18.80
CA HIS A 397 4.99 -26.76 -19.38
C HIS A 397 6.42 -26.42 -18.90
N LYS A 398 7.00 -27.25 -18.02
CA LYS A 398 8.38 -27.13 -17.51
C LYS A 398 8.72 -25.73 -16.98
N LEU A 399 7.83 -25.15 -16.17
CA LEU A 399 8.01 -23.82 -15.60
C LEU A 399 9.36 -23.68 -14.89
N TYR A 400 10.03 -22.55 -15.14
CA TYR A 400 11.41 -22.36 -14.73
C TYR A 400 11.58 -22.28 -13.19
N ASN A 401 12.62 -22.97 -12.70
CA ASN A 401 13.09 -22.93 -11.31
C ASN A 401 12.00 -23.24 -10.26
N ILE A 402 11.32 -24.38 -10.43
CA ILE A 402 10.41 -24.98 -9.45
C ILE A 402 10.92 -26.39 -9.10
N ASN A 403 11.45 -26.56 -7.88
CA ASN A 403 12.19 -27.77 -7.50
C ASN A 403 11.49 -28.63 -6.43
N SER A 404 10.29 -28.26 -5.97
CA SER A 404 9.55 -29.03 -4.96
C SER A 404 8.04 -29.01 -5.18
N GLU A 405 7.36 -30.11 -4.82
CA GLU A 405 5.89 -30.19 -4.86
C GLU A 405 5.21 -29.10 -4.04
N SER A 406 5.77 -28.78 -2.86
CA SER A 406 5.28 -27.68 -2.03
C SER A 406 5.39 -26.31 -2.71
N THR A 407 6.39 -26.12 -3.59
CA THR A 407 6.54 -24.88 -4.35
C THR A 407 5.61 -24.84 -5.55
N PHE A 408 5.38 -25.99 -6.21
CA PHE A 408 4.33 -26.11 -7.23
C PHE A 408 2.96 -25.74 -6.67
N LYS A 409 2.56 -26.33 -5.55
CA LYS A 409 1.25 -26.03 -4.91
C LYS A 409 1.11 -24.55 -4.53
N ARG A 410 2.16 -23.92 -4.02
CA ARG A 410 2.15 -22.48 -3.69
C ARG A 410 2.12 -21.60 -4.94
N ARG A 411 2.78 -21.96 -6.04
CA ARG A 411 2.76 -21.19 -7.29
C ARG A 411 1.50 -21.44 -8.12
N ALA A 412 0.79 -22.54 -7.89
CA ALA A 412 -0.53 -22.77 -8.48
C ALA A 412 -1.56 -21.70 -8.06
N SER A 413 -1.43 -21.12 -6.85
CA SER A 413 -2.30 -20.01 -6.44
C SER A 413 -2.07 -18.76 -7.28
N THR A 414 -0.86 -18.52 -7.79
CA THR A 414 -0.57 -17.43 -8.74
C THR A 414 -1.35 -17.58 -10.02
N ILE A 415 -1.32 -18.77 -10.64
CA ILE A 415 -2.08 -19.02 -11.87
C ILE A 415 -3.57 -18.83 -11.63
N ARG A 416 -4.09 -19.41 -10.54
CA ARG A 416 -5.50 -19.25 -10.17
C ARG A 416 -5.88 -17.78 -9.94
N GLY A 417 -5.05 -17.05 -9.20
CA GLY A 417 -5.30 -15.65 -8.86
C GLY A 417 -5.32 -14.75 -10.08
N TRP A 418 -4.39 -14.93 -11.02
CA TRP A 418 -4.34 -14.13 -12.25
C TRP A 418 -5.48 -14.49 -13.21
N VAL A 419 -5.81 -15.78 -13.35
CA VAL A 419 -6.98 -16.22 -14.13
C VAL A 419 -8.27 -15.66 -13.55
N LYS A 420 -8.43 -15.74 -12.23
CA LYS A 420 -9.58 -15.16 -11.52
C LYS A 420 -9.67 -13.65 -11.76
N TRP A 421 -8.55 -12.93 -11.67
CA TRP A 421 -8.50 -11.51 -11.95
C TRP A 421 -8.98 -11.17 -13.37
N ILE A 422 -8.56 -11.93 -14.39
CA ILE A 422 -9.04 -11.74 -15.79
C ILE A 422 -10.56 -11.95 -15.87
N MET A 423 -11.08 -12.99 -15.23
CA MET A 423 -12.51 -13.31 -15.23
C MET A 423 -13.35 -12.28 -14.47
N GLU A 424 -12.76 -11.56 -13.51
CA GLU A 424 -13.44 -10.54 -12.72
C GLU A 424 -13.41 -9.15 -13.38
N LEU A 425 -12.61 -8.93 -14.44
CA LEU A 425 -12.56 -7.65 -15.16
C LEU A 425 -13.94 -7.08 -15.57
N PRO A 426 -14.94 -7.88 -15.99
CA PRO A 426 -16.27 -7.34 -16.31
C PRO A 426 -17.10 -6.89 -15.10
N ASN A 427 -16.66 -7.26 -13.89
CA ASN A 427 -17.30 -6.96 -12.61
C ASN A 427 -16.61 -5.80 -11.86
N ASP A 428 -15.40 -5.40 -12.29
CA ASP A 428 -14.64 -4.27 -11.73
C ASP A 428 -15.31 -2.91 -11.92
#